data_AF-A0A699UII1-F1
#
_entry.id   AF-A0A699UII1-F1
#
_cell.length_a   1.000
_cell.length_b   1.000
_cell.length_c   1.000
_cell.angle_alpha   90.00
_cell.angle_beta   90.00
_cell.angle_gamma   90.00
#
_symmetry.space_group_name_H-M   'P 1'
#
loop_
_entity.id
_entity.type
_entity.pdbx_description
1 polymer ?
#
loop_
_entity_poly.entity_id
_entity_poly.type
_entity_poly.pdbx_seq_one_letter_code
_entity_poly.pdbx_strand_id
1 'polypeptide(L)'
;MAKLLFASTEGYAEAIVVPPIPDEHFELKHSLINLVTSKQFFGFEKEDPHAYIRYFNKITSTLKYKDLPDTSINLMLFPFSIDGPAHIWLDKEPSCFILT
;
A
#
# COMPACT_ATOMS: atom_id res chain seq x y z
N MET A 1 -20.62 15.25 9.04
CA MET A 1 -19.68 14.54 9.93
C MET A 1 -19.34 13.22 9.24
N ALA A 2 -18.13 13.11 8.69
CA ALA A 2 -17.70 11.91 7.97
C ALA A 2 -17.31 10.83 8.99
N LYS A 3 -17.98 9.69 8.92
CA LYS A 3 -17.68 8.50 9.71
C LYS A 3 -16.53 7.79 8.99
N LEU A 4 -15.31 7.99 9.47
CA LEU A 4 -14.16 7.19 9.06
C LEU A 4 -14.43 5.76 9.51
N LEU A 5 -14.75 4.89 8.55
CA LEU A 5 -14.85 3.45 8.77
C LEU A 5 -13.44 2.86 8.83
N PHE A 6 -12.70 3.20 9.89
CA PHE A 6 -11.59 2.35 10.32
C PHE A 6 -12.23 1.22 11.14
N ALA A 7 -12.45 0.08 10.49
CA ALA A 7 -12.62 -1.15 11.24
C ALA A 7 -11.29 -1.42 11.97
N SER A 8 -11.39 -1.62 13.28
CA SER A 8 -10.28 -1.82 14.22
C SER A 8 -9.21 -2.76 13.66
N THR A 9 -8.04 -2.21 13.33
CA THR A 9 -6.76 -2.94 13.38
C THR A 9 -6.04 -2.54 14.66
N GLU A 10 -6.63 -2.94 15.79
CA GLU A 10 -5.94 -3.00 17.09
C GLU A 10 -4.65 -3.84 16.92
N GLY A 11 -3.51 -3.17 16.72
CA GLY A 11 -2.18 -3.79 16.78
C GLY A 11 -1.18 -3.39 15.69
N TYR A 12 -1.57 -2.72 14.61
CA TYR A 12 -0.65 -2.32 13.56
C TYR A 12 -0.40 -0.80 13.60
N ALA A 13 0.87 -0.40 13.66
CA ALA A 13 1.23 1.00 13.50
C ALA A 13 0.78 1.47 12.11
N GLU A 14 -0.12 2.45 12.05
CA GLU A 14 -0.60 3.01 10.80
C GLU A 14 0.49 3.90 10.16
N ALA A 15 1.60 3.32 9.71
CA ALA A 15 2.66 4.04 9.01
C ALA A 15 2.14 4.71 7.72
N ILE A 16 1.09 4.13 7.13
CA ILE A 16 0.42 4.61 5.92
C ILE A 16 -0.98 5.09 6.29
N VAL A 17 -1.24 6.38 6.08
CA VAL A 17 -2.58 6.94 6.17
C VAL A 17 -3.34 6.53 4.92
N VAL A 18 -4.36 5.69 5.08
CA VAL A 18 -5.26 5.32 3.98
C VAL A 18 -6.07 6.56 3.59
N PRO A 19 -5.98 7.03 2.34
CA PRO A 19 -6.74 8.20 1.91
C PRO A 19 -8.24 7.92 1.90
N PRO A 20 -9.08 8.97 1.97
CA PRO A 20 -10.53 8.83 2.01
C PRO A 20 -11.03 8.03 0.81
N ILE A 21 -11.72 6.92 1.10
CA ILE A 21 -12.35 6.09 0.08
C ILE A 21 -13.71 6.74 -0.26
N PRO A 22 -13.99 7.06 -1.55
CA PRO A 22 -15.23 7.72 -1.96
C PRO A 22 -16.48 6.85 -1.81
N ASP A 23 -16.30 5.54 -1.81
CA ASP A 23 -17.36 4.54 -1.82
C ASP A 23 -17.15 3.53 -0.68
N GLU A 24 -18.15 3.34 0.18
CA GLU A 24 -18.12 2.35 1.26
C GLU A 24 -18.02 0.91 0.73
N HIS A 25 -18.27 0.68 -0.57
CA HIS A 25 -18.17 -0.60 -1.25
C HIS A 25 -16.91 -0.79 -2.10
N PHE A 26 -15.94 0.12 -2.01
CA PHE A 26 -14.68 -0.06 -2.73
C PHE A 26 -13.87 -1.22 -2.14
N GLU A 27 -13.53 -2.18 -3.00
CA GLU A 27 -12.70 -3.32 -2.64
C GLU A 27 -11.50 -3.47 -3.59
N LEU A 28 -10.33 -3.71 -3.01
CA LEU A 28 -9.17 -4.15 -3.80
C LEU A 28 -9.43 -5.56 -4.32
N LYS A 29 -9.38 -5.71 -5.65
CA LYS A 29 -9.54 -7.03 -6.27
C LYS A 29 -8.39 -7.94 -5.84
N HIS A 30 -8.72 -9.17 -5.44
CA HIS A 30 -7.74 -10.18 -5.06
C HIS A 30 -6.69 -10.44 -6.14
N SER A 31 -7.05 -10.32 -7.42
CA SER A 31 -6.10 -10.42 -8.54
C SER A 31 -5.00 -9.33 -8.52
N LEU A 32 -5.31 -8.12 -8.05
CA LEU A 32 -4.34 -7.03 -7.89
C LEU A 32 -3.41 -7.29 -6.72
N ILE A 33 -3.96 -7.80 -5.61
CA ILE A 33 -3.18 -8.22 -4.45
C ILE A 33 -2.18 -9.31 -4.88
N ASN A 34 -2.66 -10.36 -5.54
CA ASN A 34 -1.79 -11.44 -6.04
C ASN A 34 -0.72 -10.94 -7.03
N LEU A 35 -1.06 -9.94 -7.85
CA LEU A 35 -0.11 -9.35 -8.79
C LEU A 35 1.04 -8.64 -8.06
N VAL A 36 0.74 -7.81 -7.05
CA VAL A 36 1.79 -7.12 -6.29
C VAL A 36 2.55 -8.06 -5.36
N THR A 37 1.89 -9.10 -4.84
CA THR A 37 2.52 -10.15 -4.02
C THR A 37 3.46 -11.05 -4.85
N SER A 38 3.26 -11.16 -6.17
CA SER A 38 4.12 -11.99 -7.03
C SER A 38 5.59 -11.56 -7.07
N LYS A 39 5.88 -10.30 -6.70
CA LYS A 39 7.24 -9.77 -6.52
C LYS A 39 7.30 -8.82 -5.32
N GLN A 40 7.10 -9.37 -4.14
CA GLN A 40 7.30 -8.63 -2.90
C GLN A 40 8.76 -8.18 -2.75
N PHE A 41 8.94 -7.04 -2.09
CA PHE A 41 10.24 -6.59 -1.62
C PHE A 41 10.43 -6.99 -0.16
N PHE A 42 11.46 -7.78 0.11
CA PHE A 42 11.75 -8.27 1.46
C PHE A 42 12.68 -7.34 2.25
N GLY A 43 13.41 -6.46 1.57
CA GLY A 43 14.42 -5.59 2.19
C GLY A 43 15.75 -6.29 2.42
N PHE A 44 16.09 -7.30 1.62
CA PHE A 44 17.40 -7.95 1.68
C PHE A 44 18.47 -7.13 0.95
N GLU A 45 19.73 -7.23 1.39
CA GLU A 45 20.88 -6.50 0.80
C GLU A 45 21.07 -6.77 -0.71
N LYS A 46 20.66 -7.96 -1.17
CA LYS A 46 20.75 -8.39 -2.57
C LYS A 46 19.62 -7.85 -3.46
N GLU A 47 18.56 -7.30 -2.87
CA GLU A 47 17.43 -6.77 -3.62
C GLU A 47 17.71 -5.33 -4.03
N ASP A 48 17.35 -4.99 -5.27
CA ASP A 48 17.46 -3.63 -5.77
C ASP A 48 16.15 -2.86 -5.46
N PRO A 49 16.16 -1.90 -4.52
CA PRO A 49 14.97 -1.12 -4.18
C PRO A 49 14.48 -0.26 -5.36
N HIS A 50 15.38 0.18 -6.26
CA HIS A 50 14.98 0.93 -7.44
C HIS A 50 14.28 0.04 -8.47
N ALA A 51 14.72 -1.20 -8.64
CA ALA A 51 14.04 -2.18 -9.50
C ALA A 51 12.63 -2.50 -8.96
N TYR A 52 12.51 -2.68 -7.63
CA TYR A 52 11.22 -2.85 -6.97
C TYR A 52 10.28 -1.65 -7.23
N ILE A 53 10.72 -0.42 -6.94
CA ILE A 53 9.90 0.78 -7.14
C ILE A 53 9.45 0.91 -8.59
N ARG A 54 10.35 0.64 -9.56
CA ARG A 54 10.00 0.64 -10.99
C ARG A 54 8.94 -0.39 -11.33
N TYR A 55 9.05 -1.60 -10.78
CA TYR A 55 8.07 -2.66 -11.01
C TYR A 55 6.71 -2.32 -10.39
N PHE A 56 6.71 -1.85 -9.13
CA PHE A 56 5.50 -1.43 -8.43
C PHE A 56 4.78 -0.31 -9.18
N ASN A 57 5.50 0.78 -9.52
CA ASN A 57 4.96 1.89 -10.30
C ASN A 57 4.46 1.45 -11.68
N LYS A 58 5.11 0.47 -12.32
CA LYS A 58 4.67 -0.07 -13.60
C LYS A 58 3.30 -0.75 -13.45
N ILE A 59 3.10 -1.58 -12.43
CA ILE A 59 1.78 -2.20 -12.18
C ILE A 59 0.75 -1.11 -11.87
N THR A 60 1.05 -0.25 -10.91
CA THR A 60 0.05 0.68 -10.41
C THR A 60 -0.34 1.76 -11.42
N SER A 61 0.57 2.15 -12.32
CA SER A 61 0.25 3.07 -13.43
C SER A 61 -0.85 2.56 -14.38
N THR A 62 -1.11 1.24 -14.40
CA THR A 62 -2.18 0.63 -15.20
C THR A 62 -3.55 0.69 -14.52
N LEU A 63 -3.58 0.99 -13.22
CA LEU A 63 -4.80 1.05 -12.43
C LEU A 63 -5.44 2.42 -12.62
N LYS A 64 -6.69 2.42 -13.08
CA LYS A 64 -7.48 3.63 -13.30
C LYS A 64 -8.83 3.46 -12.66
N TYR A 65 -9.12 4.31 -11.68
CA TYR A 65 -10.39 4.36 -10.99
C TYR A 65 -10.92 5.78 -11.10
N LYS A 66 -12.15 5.92 -11.56
CA LYS A 66 -12.74 7.21 -11.91
C LYS A 66 -12.84 8.16 -10.71
N ASP A 67 -13.05 7.59 -9.52
CA ASP A 67 -13.39 8.34 -8.31
C ASP A 67 -12.25 8.37 -7.28
N LEU A 68 -11.11 7.73 -7.59
CA LEU A 68 -9.96 7.65 -6.69
C LEU A 68 -8.72 8.31 -7.32
N PRO A 69 -7.98 9.14 -6.57
CA PRO A 69 -6.64 9.56 -6.97
C PRO A 69 -5.76 8.33 -7.25
N ASP A 70 -4.93 8.39 -8.30
CA ASP A 70 -3.98 7.32 -8.63
C ASP A 70 -3.09 6.96 -7.42
N THR A 71 -2.73 7.95 -6.60
CA THR A 71 -1.94 7.76 -5.37
C THR A 71 -2.65 6.92 -4.32
N SER A 72 -3.99 6.97 -4.25
CA SER A 72 -4.75 6.25 -3.24
C SER A 72 -4.63 4.74 -3.36
N ILE A 73 -4.75 4.23 -4.59
CA ILE A 73 -4.62 2.79 -4.85
C ILE A 73 -3.19 2.32 -4.61
N ASN A 74 -2.19 3.14 -4.94
CA ASN A 74 -0.79 2.83 -4.71
C ASN A 74 -0.52 2.67 -3.21
N LEU A 75 -1.02 3.60 -2.40
CA LEU A 75 -0.86 3.55 -0.95
C LEU A 75 -1.57 2.32 -0.35
N MET A 76 -2.75 1.96 -0.85
CA MET A 76 -3.46 0.76 -0.38
C MET A 76 -2.79 -0.55 -0.81
N LEU A 77 -2.11 -0.58 -1.97
CA LEU A 77 -1.41 -1.78 -2.46
C LEU A 77 0.00 -1.96 -1.89
N PHE A 78 0.63 -0.89 -1.42
CA PHE A 78 2.02 -0.90 -0.96
C PHE A 78 2.29 -1.87 0.21
N PRO A 79 1.42 -1.98 1.25
CA PRO A 79 1.62 -3.00 2.30
C PRO A 79 1.69 -4.42 1.76
N PHE A 80 0.91 -4.73 0.71
CA PHE A 80 0.88 -6.07 0.11
C PHE A 80 2.08 -6.37 -0.80
N SER A 81 2.85 -5.34 -1.18
CA SER A 81 4.02 -5.47 -2.04
C SER A 81 5.34 -5.54 -1.29
N ILE A 82 5.32 -5.51 0.04
CA ILE A 82 6.49 -5.69 0.90
C ILE A 82 6.30 -6.87 1.85
N ASP A 83 7.39 -7.46 2.32
CA ASP A 83 7.38 -8.53 3.33
C ASP A 83 8.68 -8.52 4.14
N GLY A 84 8.84 -9.46 5.08
CA GLY A 84 10.09 -9.72 5.77
C GLY A 84 10.62 -8.50 6.54
N PRO A 85 11.95 -8.28 6.53
CA PRO A 85 12.55 -7.10 7.17
C PRO A 85 11.94 -5.76 6.75
N ALA A 86 11.54 -5.60 5.48
CA ALA A 86 10.92 -4.36 4.99
C ALA A 86 9.54 -4.12 5.60
N HIS A 87 8.73 -5.17 5.78
CA HIS A 87 7.44 -5.07 6.47
C HIS A 87 7.62 -4.70 7.94
N ILE A 88 8.56 -5.35 8.63
CA ILE A 88 8.88 -5.03 10.03
C ILE A 88 9.37 -3.59 10.17
N TRP A 89 10.11 -3.07 9.19
CA TRP A 89 10.52 -1.67 9.15
C TRP A 89 9.30 -0.74 9.00
N LEU A 90 8.37 -1.05 8.06
CA LEU A 90 7.15 -0.27 7.88
C LEU A 90 6.33 -0.17 9.17
N ASP A 91 6.17 -1.29 9.89
CA ASP A 91 5.43 -1.34 11.16
C ASP A 91 6.09 -0.58 12.31
N LYS A 92 7.39 -0.28 12.21
CA LYS A 92 8.15 0.44 13.26
C LYS A 92 8.21 1.94 13.03
N GLU A 93 7.88 2.41 11.83
CA GLU A 93 7.92 3.82 11.50
C GLU A 93 6.71 4.54 12.14
N PRO A 94 6.91 5.70 12.80
CA PRO A 94 5.79 6.48 13.31
C PRO A 94 4.83 6.83 12.17
N SER A 95 3.54 6.63 12.44
CA SER A 95 2.45 7.05 11.58
C SER A 95 2.69 8.48 11.07
N CYS A 96 2.76 8.66 9.74
CA CYS A 96 2.85 9.93 8.97
C CYS A 96 4.10 10.17 8.09
N PHE A 97 4.98 9.20 7.81
CA PHE A 97 6.18 9.51 6.99
C PHE A 97 5.91 9.70 5.48
N ILE A 98 4.80 9.19 4.93
CA ILE A 98 4.50 9.26 3.48
C ILE A 98 3.43 10.33 3.17
N LEU A 99 3.68 11.59 3.55
CA LEU A 99 2.85 12.73 3.15
C LEU A 99 3.64 14.05 2.94
N THR A 100 4.94 14.00 2.67
CA THR A 100 5.74 15.18 2.28
C THR A 100 6.08 15.19 0.80
#